data_AF-A0A1Y1NA89-F1
#
_entry.id   AF-A0A1Y1NA89-F1
#
_cell.length_a   1.000
_cell.length_b   1.000
_cell.length_c   1.000
_cell.angle_alpha   90.00
_cell.angle_beta   90.00
_cell.angle_gamma   90.00
#
_symmetry.space_group_name_H-M   'P 1'
#
loop_
_entity.id
_entity.type
_entity.pdbx_description
1 polymer ?
#
loop_
_entity_poly.entity_id
_entity_poly.type
_entity_poly.pdbx_seq_one_letter_code
_entity_poly.pdbx_strand_id
1 'polypeptide(L)'
;YGGKRVGDTWERRTNKEIKELYDDADIVGVVKAQRIRWMGHLIRMNQERVPSKIWTAEMGGRRRVGRPRTQWKKEVEDDLARLQVREWRAAAENRTKWASIVHRAKGLQGL
;
A
#
# COMPACT_ATOMS: atom_id res chain seq x y z
N TYR A 1 -15.09 7.94 -17.34
CA TYR A 1 -15.48 6.55 -17.64
C TYR A 1 -16.91 6.57 -18.15
N GLY A 2 -17.09 6.40 -19.46
CA GLY A 2 -18.38 6.65 -20.12
C GLY A 2 -19.49 5.70 -19.66
N GLY A 3 -20.74 6.05 -19.98
CA GLY A 3 -21.88 5.17 -19.73
C GLY A 3 -21.76 3.85 -20.51
N LYS A 4 -22.54 2.85 -20.10
CA LYS A 4 -22.82 1.67 -20.93
C LYS A 4 -24.17 1.87 -21.62
N ARG A 5 -24.28 1.47 -22.89
CA ARG A 5 -25.55 1.49 -23.59
C ARG A 5 -26.33 0.21 -23.26
N VAL A 6 -27.49 0.35 -22.65
CA VAL A 6 -28.41 -0.75 -22.34
C VAL A 6 -29.72 -0.45 -23.07
N GLY A 7 -29.96 -1.16 -24.17
CA GLY A 7 -31.04 -0.81 -25.11
C GLY A 7 -30.83 0.60 -25.69
N ASP A 8 -31.82 1.47 -25.50
CA ASP A 8 -31.81 2.89 -25.91
C ASP A 8 -31.36 3.85 -24.81
N THR A 9 -30.98 3.36 -23.63
CA THR A 9 -30.60 4.20 -22.48
C THR A 9 -29.10 4.11 -22.19
N TRP A 10 -28.52 5.21 -21.72
CA TRP A 10 -27.17 5.24 -21.17
C TRP A 10 -27.20 5.09 -19.65
N GLU A 11 -26.60 4.03 -19.15
CA GLU A 11 -26.48 3.78 -17.70
C GLU A 11 -25.06 4.04 -17.20
N ARG A 12 -24.94 4.46 -15.94
CA ARG A 12 -23.64 4.58 -15.27
C ARG A 12 -23.06 3.18 -15.05
N ARG A 13 -21.80 2.98 -15.45
CA ARG A 13 -21.08 1.73 -15.17
C ARG A 13 -20.82 1.57 -13.67
N THR A 14 -20.90 0.33 -13.20
CA THR A 14 -20.55 -0.06 -11.84
C THR A 14 -19.03 -0.16 -11.67
N ASN A 15 -18.56 -0.13 -10.42
CA ASN A 15 -17.13 -0.33 -10.12
C ASN A 15 -16.62 -1.70 -10.60
N LYS A 16 -17.49 -2.73 -10.60
CA LYS A 16 -17.16 -4.06 -11.12
C LYS A 16 -16.92 -4.02 -12.63
N GLU A 17 -17.82 -3.40 -13.38
CA GLU A 17 -17.70 -3.26 -14.85
C GLU A 17 -16.49 -2.41 -15.24
N ILE A 18 -16.15 -1.38 -14.46
CA ILE A 18 -14.94 -0.59 -14.69
C ILE A 18 -13.69 -1.45 -14.44
N LYS A 19 -13.65 -2.23 -13.36
CA LYS A 19 -12.52 -3.13 -13.08
C LYS A 19 -12.34 -4.18 -14.17
N GLU A 20 -13.43 -4.80 -14.62
CA GLU A 20 -13.41 -5.79 -15.70
C GLU A 20 -12.97 -5.19 -17.04
N LEU A 21 -13.34 -3.93 -17.33
CA LEU A 21 -12.99 -3.30 -18.60
C LEU A 21 -11.50 -2.98 -18.73
N TYR A 22 -10.88 -2.55 -17.63
CA TYR A 22 -9.51 -2.03 -17.66
C TYR A 22 -8.48 -3.04 -17.16
N ASP A 23 -8.91 -4.16 -16.55
CA ASP A 23 -8.04 -5.14 -15.86
C ASP A 23 -7.00 -4.44 -14.94
N ASP A 24 -7.37 -3.25 -14.44
CA ASP A 24 -6.45 -2.34 -13.80
C ASP A 24 -6.38 -2.66 -12.30
N ALA A 25 -5.19 -2.41 -11.74
CA ALA A 25 -4.97 -2.67 -10.32
C ALA A 25 -5.91 -1.81 -9.46
N ASP A 26 -6.57 -2.45 -8.49
CA ASP A 26 -7.43 -1.79 -7.52
C ASP A 26 -6.67 -0.65 -6.82
N ILE A 27 -7.25 0.56 -6.76
CA ILE A 27 -6.58 1.74 -6.20
C ILE A 27 -6.06 1.50 -4.78
N VAL A 28 -6.81 0.72 -3.99
CA VAL A 28 -6.39 0.32 -2.65
C VAL A 28 -5.13 -0.56 -2.72
N GLY A 29 -5.10 -1.56 -3.60
CA GLY A 29 -3.92 -2.39 -3.87
C GLY A 29 -2.71 -1.57 -4.33
N VAL A 30 -2.92 -0.58 -5.21
CA VAL A 30 -1.86 0.34 -5.66
C VAL A 30 -1.29 1.15 -4.48
N VAL A 31 -2.13 1.73 -3.64
CA VAL A 31 -1.70 2.50 -2.46
C VAL A 31 -0.94 1.61 -1.48
N LYS A 32 -1.46 0.42 -1.15
CA LYS A 32 -0.80 -0.56 -0.28
C LYS A 32 0.58 -0.94 -0.83
N ALA A 33 0.67 -1.24 -2.12
CA ALA A 33 1.93 -1.56 -2.78
C ALA A 33 2.93 -0.41 -2.76
N GLN A 34 2.49 0.84 -2.91
CA GLN A 34 3.36 2.02 -2.83
C GLN A 34 3.91 2.23 -1.40
N ARG A 35 3.08 2.06 -0.37
CA ARG A 35 3.53 2.11 1.04
C ARG A 35 4.61 1.06 1.31
N ILE A 36 4.37 -0.19 0.91
CA ILE A 36 5.35 -1.29 1.06
C ILE A 36 6.62 -0.98 0.26
N ARG A 37 6.51 -0.51 -0.98
CA ARG A 37 7.68 -0.12 -1.79
C ARG A 37 8.53 0.93 -1.07
N TRP A 38 7.89 1.96 -0.53
CA TRP A 38 8.58 3.03 0.19
C TRP A 38 9.25 2.52 1.48
N MET A 39 8.61 1.62 2.23
CA MET A 39 9.23 1.07 3.43
C MET A 39 10.50 0.28 3.12
N GLY A 40 10.51 -0.55 2.07
CA GLY A 40 11.75 -1.22 1.65
C GLY A 40 12.83 -0.25 1.19
N HIS A 41 12.44 0.89 0.60
CA HIS A 41 13.39 1.95 0.29
C HIS A 41 14.00 2.56 1.56
N LEU A 42 13.21 2.81 2.61
CA LEU A 42 13.68 3.32 3.90
C LEU A 42 14.65 2.34 4.58
N ILE A 43 14.35 1.03 4.57
CA ILE A 43 15.23 0.01 5.18
C ILE A 43 16.61 -0.02 4.50
N ARG A 44 16.65 0.06 3.17
CA ARG A 44 17.91 0.07 2.41
C ARG A 44 18.58 1.45 2.35
N MET A 45 17.95 2.49 2.89
CA MET A 45 18.47 3.85 2.88
C MET A 45 19.53 4.01 3.98
N ASN A 46 20.65 4.67 3.67
CA ASN A 46 21.64 5.05 4.67
C ASN A 46 20.96 5.76 5.86
N GLN A 47 21.25 5.29 7.07
CA GLN A 47 20.70 5.78 8.34
C GLN A 47 21.03 7.24 8.64
N GLU A 48 22.05 7.81 8.01
CA GLU A 48 22.40 9.23 8.17
C GLU A 48 21.37 10.17 7.52
N ARG A 49 20.60 9.68 6.54
CA ARG A 49 19.61 10.47 5.81
C ARG A 49 18.38 10.74 6.68
N VAL A 50 17.87 11.96 6.59
CA VAL A 50 16.72 12.44 7.37
C VAL A 50 15.51 11.49 7.33
N PRO A 51 15.06 10.93 6.18
CA PRO A 51 13.92 10.01 6.17
C PRO A 51 14.16 8.74 6.98
N SER A 52 15.38 8.19 6.93
CA SER A 52 15.77 7.01 7.70
C SER A 52 15.82 7.33 9.20
N LYS A 53 16.38 8.49 9.57
CA LYS A 53 16.37 8.99 10.96
C LYS A 53 14.96 9.18 11.52
N ILE A 54 14.04 9.77 10.75
CA ILE A 54 12.64 9.95 11.16
C ILE A 54 11.93 8.60 11.32
N TRP A 55 12.24 7.64 10.45
CA TRP A 55 11.67 6.30 10.51
C TRP A 55 12.11 5.52 11.75
N THR A 56 13.39 5.61 12.12
CA THR A 56 13.95 4.93 13.28
C THR A 56 13.66 5.65 14.60
N ALA A 57 13.43 6.96 14.55
CA ALA A 57 13.10 7.75 15.73
C ALA A 57 11.80 7.25 16.41
N GLU A 58 11.91 6.92 17.69
CA GLU A 58 10.75 6.68 18.54
C GLU A 58 10.10 8.01 18.92
N MET A 59 9.06 8.39 18.17
CA MET A 59 8.24 9.54 18.54
C MET A 59 7.30 9.18 19.71
N GLY A 60 7.82 9.31 20.92
CA GLY A 60 7.07 9.20 22.17
C GLY A 60 6.12 10.38 22.43
N GLY A 61 5.24 10.22 23.42
CA GLY A 61 4.35 11.28 23.92
C GLY A 61 2.86 11.06 23.69
N ARG A 62 2.03 11.78 24.47
CA ARG A 62 0.56 11.73 24.36
C ARG A 62 0.11 12.50 23.12
N ARG A 63 -0.55 11.81 22.18
CA ARG A 63 -1.12 12.46 20.98
C ARG A 63 -2.28 13.36 21.39
N ARG A 64 -2.38 14.53 20.74
CA ARG A 64 -3.51 15.45 20.91
C ARG A 64 -4.81 14.81 20.42
N VAL A 65 -5.92 15.23 21.03
CA VAL A 65 -7.27 14.83 20.62
C VAL A 65 -7.48 15.21 19.15
N GLY A 66 -8.10 14.31 18.38
CA GLY A 66 -8.38 14.50 16.94
C GLY A 66 -7.30 14.01 15.98
N ARG A 67 -6.07 13.73 16.43
CA ARG A 67 -5.05 13.14 15.55
C ARG A 67 -5.32 11.63 15.33
N PRO A 68 -5.24 11.12 14.08
CA PRO A 68 -5.35 9.69 13.82
C PRO A 68 -4.41 8.88 14.72
N ARG A 69 -4.96 7.82 15.33
CA ARG A 69 -4.19 6.95 16.23
C ARG A 69 -3.19 6.07 15.46
N THR A 70 -3.47 5.80 14.19
CA THR A 70 -2.66 4.94 13.33
C THR A 70 -1.44 5.70 12.79
N GLN A 71 -0.25 5.13 13.02
CA GLN A 71 0.98 5.63 12.44
C GLN A 71 1.20 4.96 11.09
N TRP A 72 1.74 5.69 10.11
CA TRP A 72 2.07 5.14 8.79
C TRP A 72 2.86 3.82 8.89
N LYS A 73 3.84 3.75 9.79
CA LYS A 73 4.60 2.52 10.11
C LYS A 73 3.70 1.32 10.42
N LYS A 74 2.73 1.52 11.33
CA LYS A 74 1.76 0.50 11.70
C LYS A 74 0.89 0.09 10.52
N GLU A 75 0.47 1.03 9.67
CA GLU A 75 -0.31 0.70 8.46
C GLU A 75 0.47 -0.21 7.51
N VAL A 76 1.76 0.06 7.28
CA VAL A 76 2.57 -0.78 6.39
C VAL A 76 2.82 -2.15 7.02
N GLU A 77 3.05 -2.21 8.34
CA GLU A 77 3.17 -3.47 9.08
C GLU A 77 1.87 -4.29 9.00
N ASP A 78 0.70 -3.66 9.13
CA ASP A 78 -0.61 -4.29 8.98
C ASP A 78 -0.84 -4.79 7.53
N ASP A 79 -0.45 -4.01 6.51
CA ASP A 79 -0.51 -4.43 5.10
C ASP A 79 0.35 -5.69 4.85
N LEU A 80 1.54 -5.73 5.44
CA LEU A 80 2.45 -6.88 5.33
C LEU A 80 1.96 -8.10 6.11
N ALA A 81 1.33 -7.89 7.26
CA ALA A 81 0.70 -8.95 8.03
C ALA A 81 -0.45 -9.60 7.24
N ARG A 82 -1.26 -8.80 6.54
CA ARG A 82 -2.30 -9.30 5.62
C ARG A 82 -1.73 -10.08 4.44
N LEU A 83 -0.52 -9.75 4.00
CA LEU A 83 0.25 -10.51 3.01
C LEU A 83 1.00 -11.73 3.58
N GLN A 84 0.86 -11.99 4.88
CA GLN A 84 1.55 -13.04 5.64
C GLN A 84 3.08 -12.93 5.58
N VAL A 85 3.62 -11.71 5.45
CA VAL A 85 5.07 -11.46 5.45
C VAL A 85 5.53 -11.19 6.88
N ARG A 86 5.98 -12.25 7.57
CA ARG A 86 6.44 -12.17 8.97
C ARG A 86 7.82 -11.54 9.10
N GLU A 87 8.79 -12.02 8.33
CA GLU A 87 10.19 -11.54 8.37
C GLU A 87 10.45 -10.39 7.39
N TRP A 88 9.57 -9.40 7.39
CA TRP A 88 9.59 -8.34 6.39
C TRP A 88 10.85 -7.47 6.44
N ARG A 89 11.53 -7.36 7.60
CA ARG A 89 12.80 -6.61 7.73
C ARG A 89 13.92 -7.23 6.91
N ALA A 90 14.15 -8.54 7.10
CA ALA A 90 15.13 -9.28 6.30
C ALA A 90 14.72 -9.33 4.81
N ALA A 91 13.41 -9.47 4.54
CA ALA A 91 12.90 -9.45 3.18
C ALA A 91 13.09 -8.10 2.47
N ALA A 92 13.05 -6.99 3.20
CA ALA A 92 13.24 -5.64 2.68
C ALA A 92 14.67 -5.37 2.20
N GLU A 93 15.68 -6.05 2.77
CA GLU A 93 17.07 -5.93 2.31
C GLU A 93 17.26 -6.56 0.91
N ASN A 94 16.59 -7.68 0.65
CA ASN A 94 16.64 -8.34 -0.65
C ASN A 94 15.68 -7.66 -1.65
N ARG A 95 16.22 -6.92 -2.62
CA ARG A 95 15.44 -6.18 -3.62
C ARG A 95 14.47 -7.07 -4.41
N THR A 96 14.89 -8.27 -4.82
CA THR A 96 14.08 -9.20 -5.61
C THR A 96 12.92 -9.75 -4.79
N LYS A 97 13.21 -10.19 -3.56
CA LYS A 97 12.18 -10.67 -2.61
C LYS A 97 11.18 -9.55 -2.28
N TRP A 98 11.68 -8.32 -2.07
CA TRP A 98 10.83 -7.16 -1.82
C TRP A 98 9.96 -6.79 -3.01
N ALA A 99 10.50 -6.83 -4.23
CA ALA A 99 9.75 -6.56 -5.45
C ALA A 99 8.59 -7.55 -5.64
N SER A 100 8.81 -8.84 -5.35
CA SER A 100 7.77 -9.86 -5.32
C SER A 100 6.64 -9.53 -4.34
N ILE A 101 6.97 -9.12 -3.10
CA ILE A 101 5.98 -8.72 -2.09
C ILE A 101 5.17 -7.50 -2.57
N VAL A 102 5.85 -6.50 -3.12
CA VAL A 102 5.21 -5.29 -3.67
C VAL A 102 4.27 -5.63 -4.83
N HIS A 103 4.65 -6.58 -5.69
CA HIS A 103 3.79 -7.05 -6.78
C HIS A 103 2.55 -7.78 -6.25
N ARG A 104 2.73 -8.70 -5.28
CA ARG A 104 1.62 -9.37 -4.59
C ARG A 104 0.65 -8.37 -3.96
N ALA A 105 1.15 -7.29 -3.37
CA ALA A 105 0.32 -6.23 -2.80
C ALA A 105 -0.55 -5.50 -3.84
N LYS A 106 -0.07 -5.34 -5.08
CA LYS A 106 -0.85 -4.75 -6.19
C LYS A 106 -1.99 -5.67 -6.65
N GLY A 107 -1.76 -6.99 -6.60
CA GLY A 107 -2.74 -7.99 -7.01
C GLY A 107 -3.80 -8.34 -5.96
N LEU A 108 -3.65 -7.85 -4.72
CA LEU A 108 -4.69 -8.00 -3.70
C LEU A 108 -5.85 -7.04 -4.00
N GLN A 109 -6.84 -7.55 -4.73
CA GLN A 109 -8.14 -6.89 -4.84
C GLN A 109 -8.78 -6.79 -3.46
N GLY A 110 -9.15 -5.57 -3.03
CA GLY A 110 -10.13 -5.32 -1.97
C GLY A 110 -10.06 -6.23 -0.74
N LEU A 111 -9.27 -5.84 0.26
CA LEU A 111 -9.50 -6.18 1.67
C LEU A 111 -9.65 -4.89 2.46
#